data_AF-A0A952PL42-F1
#
_entry.id   AF-A0A952PL42-F1
#
_cell.length_a   1.000
_cell.length_b   1.000
_cell.length_c   1.000
_cell.angle_alpha   90.00
_cell.angle_beta   90.00
_cell.angle_gamma   90.00
#
_symmetry.space_group_name_H-M   'P 1'
#
loop_
_entity.id
_entity.type
_entity.pdbx_description
1 polymer ?
#
loop_
_entity_poly.entity_id
_entity_poly.type
_entity_poly.pdbx_seq_one_letter_code
_entity_poly.pdbx_strand_id
1 'polypeptide(L)'
;MDEPCKSCLRLCKRLDADDKPERYNFCNLTVNEILNLVEKLVLDYPYWQLCVDKRERSTGDQLIVSFNKKNEALHSSDIILIAIVMKRAAGTSLWFRYAMPEDDCKQILVVREFGDLIHGILDVLFYMDRLLVKRQAV
;
A
#
# COMPACT_ATOMS: atom_id res chain seq x y z
N MET A 1 -4.97 -14.56 21.76
CA MET A 1 -4.02 -13.84 20.87
C MET A 1 -3.92 -14.70 19.63
N ASP A 2 -4.40 -14.21 18.48
CA ASP A 2 -4.28 -14.96 17.23
C ASP A 2 -2.79 -15.06 16.86
N GLU A 3 -2.32 -16.27 16.57
CA GLU A 3 -0.92 -16.48 16.16
C GLU A 3 -0.65 -15.65 14.89
N PRO A 4 0.43 -14.85 14.85
CA PRO A 4 0.82 -14.18 13.62
C PRO A 4 1.02 -15.25 12.55
N CYS A 5 0.28 -15.17 11.45
CA CYS A 5 0.32 -16.21 10.44
C CYS A 5 1.77 -16.37 9.95
N LYS A 6 2.30 -17.58 10.13
CA LYS A 6 3.70 -17.94 9.92
C LYS A 6 4.14 -17.77 8.46
N SER A 7 3.17 -17.65 7.55
CA SER A 7 3.37 -17.62 6.10
C SER A 7 3.35 -16.20 5.51
N CYS A 8 2.69 -15.25 6.15
CA CYS A 8 2.63 -13.85 5.69
C CYS A 8 3.70 -13.05 6.44
N LEU A 9 4.47 -12.26 5.69
CA LEU A 9 5.46 -11.29 6.19
C LEU A 9 4.79 -10.14 6.97
N ARG A 10 3.94 -10.44 7.96
CA ARG A 10 3.06 -9.53 8.69
C ARG A 10 1.98 -8.81 7.85
N LEU A 11 1.77 -9.21 6.59
CA LEU A 11 0.79 -8.60 5.66
C LEU A 11 -0.69 -8.89 5.95
N CYS A 12 -0.94 -9.80 6.88
CA CYS A 12 -2.25 -10.32 7.24
C CYS A 12 -2.79 -9.69 8.53
N LYS A 13 -2.30 -8.49 8.86
CA LYS A 13 -2.76 -7.74 10.03
C LYS A 13 -4.22 -7.34 9.84
N ARG A 14 -5.02 -7.59 10.87
CA ARG A 14 -6.33 -6.97 11.04
C ARG A 14 -6.12 -5.46 11.24
N LEU A 15 -7.03 -4.64 10.72
CA LEU A 15 -7.09 -3.19 10.94
C LEU A 15 -7.44 -2.84 12.40
N ASP A 16 -6.70 -3.37 13.37
CA ASP A 16 -6.94 -3.12 14.78
C ASP A 16 -6.39 -1.74 15.19
N ALA A 17 -6.98 -1.17 16.24
CA ALA A 17 -6.61 0.15 16.76
C ALA A 17 -5.16 0.22 17.28
N ASP A 18 -4.60 -0.93 17.67
CA ASP A 18 -3.25 -1.07 18.22
C ASP A 18 -2.17 -1.39 17.16
N ASP A 19 -2.56 -1.50 15.88
CA ASP A 19 -1.58 -1.76 14.83
C ASP A 19 -0.60 -0.58 14.76
N LYS A 20 0.71 -0.90 14.84
CA LYS A 20 1.78 0.08 14.70
C LYS A 20 2.17 0.12 13.23
N PRO A 21 1.69 1.11 12.45
CA PRO A 21 2.05 1.21 11.05
C PRO A 21 3.54 1.53 10.91
N GLU A 22 4.18 0.87 9.96
CA GLU A 22 5.52 1.27 9.53
C GLU A 22 5.42 2.59 8.77
N ARG A 23 6.17 3.59 9.23
CA ARG A 23 6.12 4.96 8.70
C ARG A 23 7.30 5.21 7.79
N TYR A 24 7.01 5.63 6.59
CA TYR A 24 7.97 6.05 5.58
C TYR A 24 7.97 7.58 5.52
N ASN A 25 9.13 8.19 5.44
CA ASN A 25 9.26 9.65 5.42
C ASN A 25 9.99 10.07 4.15
N PHE A 26 9.47 11.11 3.51
CA PHE A 26 9.96 11.67 2.26
C PHE A 26 10.18 13.16 2.46
N CYS A 27 11.35 13.66 2.11
CA CYS A 27 11.70 15.06 2.38
C CYS A 27 11.17 16.01 1.30
N ASN A 28 11.08 15.52 0.06
CA ASN A 28 10.87 16.34 -1.12
C ASN A 28 9.51 16.10 -1.77
N LEU A 29 8.95 14.91 -1.62
CA LEU A 29 7.62 14.61 -2.14
C LEU A 29 6.53 15.27 -1.29
N THR A 30 5.61 15.96 -1.96
CA THR A 30 4.37 16.46 -1.37
C THR A 30 3.35 15.34 -1.18
N VAL A 31 2.32 15.63 -0.38
CA VAL A 31 1.21 14.70 -0.13
C VAL A 31 0.58 14.22 -1.43
N ASN A 32 0.23 15.16 -2.33
CA ASN A 32 -0.40 14.85 -3.61
C ASN A 32 0.50 14.04 -4.53
N GLU A 33 1.81 14.33 -4.57
CA GLU A 33 2.75 13.56 -5.38
C GLU A 33 2.85 12.12 -4.90
N ILE A 34 2.91 11.88 -3.59
CA ILE A 34 2.89 10.52 -3.03
C ILE A 34 1.60 9.81 -3.41
N LEU A 35 0.43 10.39 -3.14
CA LEU A 35 -0.85 9.75 -3.44
C LEU A 35 -1.03 9.48 -4.93
N ASN A 36 -0.61 10.41 -5.80
CA ASN A 36 -0.63 10.23 -7.25
C ASN A 36 0.29 9.10 -7.70
N LEU A 37 1.51 9.02 -7.15
CA LEU A 37 2.45 7.97 -7.49
C LEU A 37 1.97 6.60 -7.00
N VAL A 38 1.51 6.50 -5.75
CA VAL A 38 0.94 5.27 -5.20
C VAL A 38 -0.21 4.80 -6.08
N GLU A 39 -1.17 5.68 -6.38
CA GLU A 39 -2.32 5.34 -7.20
C GLU A 39 -1.93 4.88 -8.60
N LYS A 40 -1.01 5.60 -9.25
CA LYS A 40 -0.52 5.22 -10.57
C LYS A 40 0.17 3.84 -10.55
N LEU A 41 1.06 3.61 -9.59
CA LEU A 41 1.80 2.36 -9.47
C LEU A 41 0.86 1.18 -9.19
N VAL A 42 -0.17 1.38 -8.37
CA VAL A 42 -1.23 0.39 -8.15
C VAL A 42 -1.96 0.07 -9.44
N LEU A 43 -2.29 1.04 -10.28
CA LEU A 43 -3.03 0.80 -11.53
C LEU A 43 -2.16 0.17 -12.62
N ASP A 44 -0.89 0.56 -12.69
CA ASP A 44 0.06 0.09 -13.70
C ASP A 44 0.69 -1.28 -13.34
N TYR A 45 0.47 -1.78 -12.13
CA TYR A 45 1.07 -3.04 -11.66
C TYR A 45 0.54 -4.25 -12.46
N PRO A 46 1.42 -5.11 -13.00
CA PRO A 46 1.03 -6.24 -13.83
C PRO A 46 0.55 -7.42 -12.98
N TYR A 47 -0.67 -7.34 -12.46
CA TYR A 47 -1.18 -8.34 -11.54
C TYR A 47 -1.30 -9.75 -12.16
N TRP A 48 -0.98 -10.79 -11.38
CA TRP A 48 -1.12 -12.21 -11.73
C TRP A 48 -2.23 -12.96 -10.96
N GLN A 49 -2.56 -12.60 -9.70
CA GLN A 49 -3.63 -13.21 -8.90
C GLN A 49 -4.69 -12.16 -8.57
N LEU A 50 -4.28 -10.92 -8.32
CA LEU A 50 -5.15 -9.83 -7.93
C LEU A 50 -5.63 -9.00 -9.14
N CYS A 51 -6.63 -8.18 -8.93
CA CYS A 51 -6.99 -7.07 -9.80
C CYS A 51 -7.54 -5.93 -8.95
N VAL A 52 -7.31 -4.70 -9.38
CA VAL A 52 -7.93 -3.53 -8.73
C VAL A 52 -9.43 -3.56 -9.04
N ASP A 53 -10.25 -3.50 -8.00
CA ASP A 53 -11.70 -3.42 -8.11
C ASP A 53 -12.18 -1.98 -8.00
N LYS A 54 -11.92 -1.35 -6.85
CA LYS A 54 -12.29 0.04 -6.58
C LYS A 54 -11.10 0.81 -6.01
N ARG A 55 -11.10 2.11 -6.26
CA ARG A 55 -10.21 3.07 -5.59
C ARG A 55 -10.99 4.30 -5.16
N GLU A 56 -10.62 4.85 -4.02
CA GLU A 56 -11.24 6.04 -3.47
C GLU A 56 -10.20 6.91 -2.78
N ARG A 57 -10.22 8.22 -3.06
CA ARG A 57 -9.42 9.20 -2.34
C ARG A 57 -10.30 9.90 -1.33
N SER A 58 -9.86 9.96 -0.09
CA SER A 58 -10.53 10.75 0.94
C SER A 58 -9.92 12.14 1.05
N THR A 59 -10.68 13.07 1.60
CA THR A 59 -10.21 14.44 1.94
C THR A 59 -9.18 14.45 3.07
N GLY A 60 -8.99 13.32 3.78
CA GLY A 60 -8.01 13.17 4.85
C GLY A 60 -6.62 12.72 4.37
N ASP A 61 -6.25 13.04 3.13
CA ASP A 61 -4.98 12.64 2.50
C ASP A 61 -4.76 11.12 2.48
N GLN A 62 -5.82 10.39 2.12
CA GLN A 62 -5.80 8.93 2.06
C GLN A 62 -6.21 8.43 0.68
N LEU A 63 -5.58 7.32 0.26
CA LEU A 63 -5.99 6.52 -0.88
C LEU A 63 -6.38 5.13 -0.38
N ILE A 64 -7.61 4.72 -0.65
CA ILE A 64 -8.14 3.39 -0.39
C ILE A 64 -8.22 2.66 -1.73
N VAL A 65 -7.73 1.43 -1.76
CA VAL A 65 -7.79 0.55 -2.93
C VAL A 65 -8.32 -0.80 -2.48
N SER A 66 -9.36 -1.30 -3.15
CA SER A 66 -9.82 -2.68 -3.02
C SER A 66 -9.28 -3.53 -4.17
N PHE A 67 -8.96 -4.77 -3.85
CA PHE A 67 -8.50 -5.78 -4.78
C PHE A 67 -9.39 -7.01 -4.70
N ASN A 68 -9.66 -7.58 -5.87
CA ASN A 68 -10.33 -8.86 -6.03
C ASN A 68 -9.35 -9.90 -6.57
N LYS A 69 -9.63 -11.19 -6.35
CA LYS A 69 -8.90 -12.29 -6.99
C LYS A 69 -9.43 -12.50 -8.41
N LYS A 70 -8.53 -12.67 -9.38
CA LYS A 70 -8.88 -12.86 -10.81
C LYS A 70 -9.70 -14.12 -11.10
N ASN A 71 -9.54 -15.17 -10.30
CA ASN A 71 -10.09 -16.50 -10.58
C ASN A 71 -11.33 -16.85 -9.75
N GLU A 72 -11.86 -15.93 -8.94
CA GLU A 72 -13.07 -16.17 -8.16
C GLU A 72 -14.29 -15.49 -8.80
N ALA A 73 -15.23 -16.32 -9.25
CA ALA A 73 -16.47 -15.90 -9.89
C ALA A 73 -17.48 -15.25 -8.92
N LEU A 74 -17.21 -15.30 -7.61
CA LEU A 74 -17.99 -14.63 -6.58
C LEU A 74 -17.06 -13.75 -5.75
N HIS A 75 -17.46 -12.49 -5.59
CA HIS A 75 -16.83 -11.42 -4.81
C HIS A 75 -16.68 -11.78 -3.33
N SER A 76 -15.82 -12.76 -3.02
CA SER A 76 -15.62 -13.26 -1.67
C SER A 76 -14.53 -12.44 -0.99
N SER A 77 -14.92 -11.23 -0.57
CA SER A 77 -14.19 -10.33 0.33
C SER A 77 -13.03 -9.54 -0.29
N ASP A 78 -13.13 -8.22 -0.21
CA ASP A 78 -12.13 -7.30 -0.76
C ASP A 78 -10.84 -7.33 0.08
N ILE A 79 -9.70 -7.52 -0.58
CA ILE A 79 -8.40 -7.18 -0.01
C ILE A 79 -8.27 -5.66 -0.10
N ILE A 80 -7.91 -4.99 1.00
CA ILE A 80 -7.88 -3.53 1.06
C ILE A 80 -6.47 -3.05 1.35
N LEU A 81 -6.02 -2.05 0.60
CA LEU A 81 -4.85 -1.22 0.90
C LEU A 81 -5.31 0.22 1.19
N ILE A 82 -4.85 0.78 2.30
CA ILE A 82 -5.08 2.17 2.67
C ILE A 82 -3.72 2.85 2.82
N ALA A 83 -3.40 3.73 1.89
CA ALA A 83 -2.24 4.62 1.99
C ALA A 83 -2.67 5.91 2.67
N ILE A 84 -2.07 6.23 3.82
CA ILE A 84 -2.37 7.45 4.58
C ILE A 84 -1.13 8.32 4.55
N VAL A 85 -1.30 9.56 4.10
CA VAL A 85 -0.21 10.51 3.92
C VAL A 85 -0.48 11.73 4.79
N MET A 86 0.58 12.28 5.39
CA MET A 86 0.48 13.45 6.26
C MET A 86 1.67 14.36 6.09
N LYS A 87 1.43 15.65 5.91
CA LYS A 87 2.49 16.66 5.94
C LYS A 87 3.02 16.85 7.36
N ARG A 88 4.34 16.88 7.51
CA ARG A 88 5.05 17.16 8.76
C ARG A 88 6.07 18.27 8.56
N ALA A 89 6.60 18.81 9.65
CA ALA A 89 7.66 19.83 9.60
C ALA A 89 8.92 19.33 8.85
N ALA A 90 9.26 18.04 9.00
CA ALA A 90 10.44 17.43 8.39
C ALA A 90 10.21 16.85 6.98
N GLY A 91 9.03 17.05 6.38
CA GLY A 91 8.69 16.48 5.08
C GLY A 91 7.26 15.93 5.02
N THR A 92 7.10 14.78 4.39
CA THR A 92 5.81 14.11 4.23
C THR A 92 5.95 12.66 4.70
N SER A 93 5.01 12.20 5.52
CA SER A 93 5.00 10.85 6.08
C SER A 93 3.91 10.03 5.41
N LEU A 94 4.23 8.80 5.02
CA LEU A 94 3.31 7.81 4.48
C LEU A 94 3.29 6.61 5.42
N TRP A 95 2.13 6.02 5.59
CA TRP A 95 2.04 4.65 6.07
C TRP A 95 0.90 3.90 5.40
N PHE A 96 1.06 2.59 5.33
CA PHE A 96 0.03 1.70 4.81
C PHE A 96 -0.71 1.03 5.95
N ARG A 97 -2.00 0.87 5.78
CA ARG A 97 -2.81 -0.12 6.50
C ARG A 97 -3.40 -1.06 5.47
N TYR A 98 -3.62 -2.31 5.84
CA TYR A 98 -4.20 -3.29 4.93
C TYR A 98 -5.18 -4.18 5.68
N ALA A 99 -6.15 -4.71 4.94
CA ALA A 99 -7.03 -5.77 5.39
C ALA A 99 -7.02 -6.88 4.34
N MET A 100 -6.81 -8.12 4.78
CA MET A 100 -6.85 -9.29 3.93
C MET A 100 -7.68 -10.37 4.65
N PRO A 101 -8.68 -10.96 3.99
CA PRO A 101 -9.42 -12.09 4.52
C PRO A 101 -8.47 -13.24 4.91
N GLU A 102 -8.81 -14.00 5.95
CA GLU A 102 -7.94 -15.06 6.46
C GLU A 102 -7.66 -16.15 5.40
N ASP A 103 -8.66 -16.45 4.56
CA ASP A 103 -8.53 -17.42 3.49
C ASP A 103 -7.56 -16.95 2.39
N ASP A 104 -7.49 -15.65 2.13
CA ASP A 104 -6.53 -15.04 1.20
C ASP A 104 -5.14 -14.94 1.79
N CYS A 105 -5.06 -14.67 3.09
CA CYS A 105 -3.82 -14.69 3.84
C CYS A 105 -3.12 -16.06 3.79
N LYS A 106 -3.87 -17.15 3.66
CA LYS A 106 -3.30 -18.50 3.53
C LYS A 106 -2.75 -18.78 2.12
N GLN A 107 -3.13 -17.97 1.13
CA GLN A 107 -2.67 -18.12 -0.25
C GLN A 107 -1.35 -17.38 -0.47
N ILE A 108 -0.25 -18.14 -0.45
CA ILE A 108 1.12 -17.61 -0.57
C ILE A 108 1.28 -16.71 -1.80
N LEU A 109 0.68 -17.06 -2.94
CA LEU A 109 0.79 -16.28 -4.18
C LEU A 109 0.11 -14.92 -4.08
N VAL A 110 -1.04 -14.83 -3.40
CA VAL A 110 -1.77 -13.58 -3.16
C VAL A 110 -0.98 -12.68 -2.22
N VAL A 111 -0.52 -13.23 -1.10
CA VAL A 111 0.29 -12.51 -0.11
C VAL A 111 1.60 -12.00 -0.73
N ARG A 112 2.26 -12.85 -1.53
CA ARG A 112 3.49 -12.48 -2.23
C ARG A 112 3.24 -11.33 -3.21
N GLU A 113 2.21 -11.44 -4.04
CA GLU A 113 1.88 -10.38 -5.00
C GLU A 113 1.60 -9.04 -4.32
N PHE A 114 0.80 -9.07 -3.24
CA PHE A 114 0.48 -7.88 -2.48
C PHE A 114 1.72 -7.27 -1.81
N GLY A 115 2.61 -8.13 -1.29
CA GLY A 115 3.91 -7.72 -0.78
C GLY A 115 4.79 -7.09 -1.86
N ASP A 116 4.92 -7.73 -3.02
CA ASP A 116 5.71 -7.25 -4.16
C ASP A 116 5.21 -5.89 -4.65
N LEU A 117 3.89 -5.69 -4.69
CA LEU A 117 3.26 -4.38 -4.96
C LEU A 117 3.71 -3.31 -3.96
N ILE A 118 3.58 -3.57 -2.65
CA ILE A 118 3.94 -2.59 -1.60
C ILE A 118 5.42 -2.22 -1.68
N HIS A 119 6.31 -3.21 -1.82
CA HIS A 119 7.76 -2.95 -1.93
C HIS A 119 8.07 -2.16 -3.20
N GLY A 120 7.49 -2.53 -4.35
CA GLY A 120 7.67 -1.79 -5.59
C GLY A 120 7.20 -0.33 -5.50
N ILE A 121 6.08 -0.07 -4.81
CA ILE A 121 5.62 1.29 -4.54
C ILE A 121 6.66 2.08 -3.73
N LEU A 122 7.16 1.49 -2.65
CA LEU A 122 8.13 2.15 -1.77
C LEU A 122 9.45 2.43 -2.49
N ASP A 123 9.95 1.48 -3.27
CA ASP A 123 11.20 1.64 -4.03
C ASP A 123 11.11 2.82 -5.00
N VAL A 124 9.99 2.95 -5.73
CA VAL A 124 9.77 4.07 -6.65
C VAL A 124 9.65 5.39 -5.90
N LEU A 125 8.89 5.43 -4.78
CA LEU A 125 8.75 6.65 -3.98
C LEU A 125 10.11 7.13 -3.44
N PHE A 126 10.91 6.23 -2.87
CA PHE A 126 12.24 6.58 -2.36
C PHE A 126 13.19 7.00 -3.48
N TYR A 127 13.12 6.36 -4.64
CA TYR A 127 13.90 6.75 -5.81
C TYR A 127 13.53 8.17 -6.28
N MET A 128 12.23 8.45 -6.41
CA MET A 128 11.73 9.76 -6.83
C MET A 128 12.08 10.87 -5.83
N ASP A 129 11.94 10.62 -4.53
CA ASP A 129 12.31 11.57 -3.49
C ASP A 129 13.81 11.96 -3.57
N ARG A 130 14.68 10.98 -3.84
CA ARG A 130 16.11 11.21 -4.04
C ARG A 130 16.43 12.00 -5.31
N LEU A 131 15.68 11.80 -6.40
CA LEU A 131 15.89 12.54 -7.65
C LEU A 131 15.54 14.03 -7.51
N LEU A 132 14.54 14.36 -6.69
CA LEU A 132 14.14 15.75 -6.45
C LEU A 132 15.20 16.54 -5.66
N VAL A 133 15.98 15.88 -4.79
CA VAL A 133 17.15 16.49 -4.12
C VAL A 133 18.13 17.07 -5.13
N LYS A 134 18.39 16.34 -6.23
CA LYS A 134 19.37 16.76 -7.25
C LYS A 134 18.91 17.98 -8.06
N ARG A 135 17.60 18.26 -8.11
CA ARG A 135 17.06 19.41 -8.85
C ARG A 135 17.12 20.73 -8.09
N GLN A 136 17.24 20.68 -6.76
CA GLN A 136 17.32 21.87 -5.90
C GLN A 136 18.77 22.34 -5.67
N ALA A 137 19.76 21.54 -6.07
CA ALA A 137 21.19 21.83 -5.94
C ALA A 137 21.79 22.51 -7.19
N VAL A 138 20.95 23.04 -8.09
CA VAL A 138 21.34 23.76 -9.31
C VAL A 138 20.78 25.18 -9.27
#